data_AF-A0A5B9D152-F1
#
_entry.id   AF-A0A5B9D152-F1
#
_cell.length_a   1.000
_cell.length_b   1.000
_cell.length_c   1.000
_cell.angle_alpha   90.00
_cell.angle_beta   90.00
_cell.angle_gamma   90.00
#
_symmetry.space_group_name_H-M   'P 1'
#
loop_
_entity.id
_entity.type
_entity.pdbx_description
1 polymer ?
#
loop_
_entity_poly.entity_id
_entity_poly.type
_entity_poly.pdbx_seq_one_letter_code
_entity_poly.pdbx_strand_id
1 'polypeptide(L)'
;MQEQTFVNYKKNAYELGVERLRSMELVETPSILEEMADVAPDLAKFIISFVYGEIYERPHLTSRIRQLATVAIFATLGNARRQLKFHLTSALNIGCSPAELIEVMIQLALYAGFPAALNSVFAAKEVFDEKQLDFISSCGSPLVCEDRYESGLKALEHIDGPDGQMIIKTLGSIAPDLARFVVVVWVW
;
A
#
# COMPACT_ATOMS: atom_id res chain seq x y z
N MET A 1 1.96 3.39 36.01
CA MET A 1 0.50 3.24 36.04
C MET A 1 0.01 3.88 34.74
N GLN A 2 -0.28 3.06 33.72
CA GLN A 2 -0.68 3.57 32.40
C GLN A 2 -2.12 4.05 32.46
N GLU A 3 -2.36 5.27 32.01
CA GLU A 3 -3.70 5.84 31.80
C GLU A 3 -4.47 4.94 30.82
N GLN A 4 -5.46 4.23 31.34
CA GLN A 4 -6.47 3.57 30.53
C GLN A 4 -7.35 4.66 29.91
N THR A 5 -7.13 4.94 28.63
CA THR A 5 -8.01 5.77 27.82
C THR A 5 -9.38 5.11 27.80
N PHE A 6 -10.35 5.70 28.51
CA PHE A 6 -11.73 5.23 28.55
C PHE A 6 -12.33 5.31 27.13
N VAL A 7 -12.69 4.15 26.57
CA VAL A 7 -13.47 4.07 25.33
C VAL A 7 -14.83 4.74 25.56
N ASN A 8 -15.24 5.63 24.66
CA ASN A 8 -16.49 6.38 24.74
C ASN A 8 -17.70 5.42 24.56
N TYR A 9 -18.30 4.99 25.66
CA TYR A 9 -19.43 4.03 25.73
C TYR A 9 -20.77 4.52 25.14
N LYS A 10 -20.82 5.65 24.42
CA LYS A 10 -22.08 6.16 23.83
C LYS A 10 -22.36 5.69 22.40
N LYS A 11 -21.36 5.24 21.66
CA LYS A 11 -21.51 4.83 20.26
C LYS A 11 -21.53 3.31 20.10
N ASN A 12 -22.38 2.80 19.23
CA ASN A 12 -22.36 1.39 18.86
C ASN A 12 -21.26 1.10 17.82
N ALA A 13 -20.95 -0.18 17.59
CA ALA A 13 -19.89 -0.59 16.66
C ALA A 13 -20.10 -0.03 15.24
N TYR A 14 -21.34 0.02 14.74
CA TYR A 14 -21.61 0.58 13.42
C TYR A 14 -21.28 2.08 13.37
N GLU A 15 -21.70 2.86 14.37
CA GLU A 15 -21.41 4.30 14.44
C GLU A 15 -19.91 4.60 14.52
N LEU A 16 -19.17 3.81 15.30
CA LEU A 16 -17.70 3.89 15.37
C LEU A 16 -17.07 3.54 14.02
N GLY A 17 -17.56 2.50 13.37
CA GLY A 17 -17.08 2.08 12.05
C GLY A 17 -17.31 3.13 10.96
N VAL A 18 -18.46 3.79 10.97
CA VAL A 18 -18.76 4.91 10.06
C VAL A 18 -17.79 6.07 10.32
N GLU A 19 -17.60 6.48 11.57
CA GLU A 19 -16.67 7.56 11.93
C GLU A 19 -15.23 7.23 11.51
N ARG A 20 -14.81 5.98 11.73
CA ARG A 20 -13.51 5.49 11.29
C ARG A 20 -13.33 5.60 9.78
N LEU A 21 -14.29 5.12 9.00
CA LEU A 21 -14.22 5.19 7.53
C LEU A 21 -14.25 6.63 7.03
N ARG A 22 -15.08 7.51 7.61
CA ARG A 22 -15.05 8.95 7.30
C ARG A 22 -13.68 9.55 7.50
N SER A 23 -13.00 9.20 8.59
CA SER A 23 -11.64 9.69 8.87
C SER A 23 -10.60 9.16 7.88
N MET A 24 -10.81 7.96 7.35
CA MET A 24 -9.88 7.31 6.41
C MET A 24 -10.11 7.78 4.96
N GLU A 25 -11.36 7.91 4.55
CA GLU A 25 -11.75 8.27 3.19
C GLU A 25 -11.84 9.79 2.98
N LEU A 26 -11.98 10.58 4.05
CA LEU A 26 -12.24 12.03 4.03
C LEU A 26 -13.54 12.39 3.31
N VAL A 27 -14.58 11.58 3.54
CA VAL A 27 -15.93 11.76 2.97
C VAL A 27 -16.99 11.65 4.06
N GLU A 28 -18.18 12.22 3.83
CA GLU A 28 -19.31 12.12 4.76
C GLU A 28 -20.04 10.77 4.70
N THR A 29 -20.10 10.15 3.52
CA THR A 29 -20.73 8.84 3.34
C THR A 29 -19.64 7.85 2.92
N PRO A 30 -19.28 6.87 3.76
CA PRO A 30 -18.31 5.84 3.38
C PRO A 30 -18.68 5.16 2.07
N SER A 31 -17.74 5.08 1.13
CA SER A 31 -17.99 4.59 -0.25
C SER A 31 -18.61 3.20 -0.27
N ILE A 32 -18.23 2.32 0.67
CA ILE A 32 -18.75 0.96 0.74
C ILE A 32 -20.28 0.87 0.92
N LEU A 33 -20.91 1.90 1.49
CA LEU A 33 -22.37 1.96 1.61
C LEU A 33 -23.03 2.13 0.25
N GLU A 34 -22.45 2.97 -0.61
CA GLU A 34 -22.95 3.21 -1.97
C GLU A 34 -22.60 2.02 -2.87
N GLU A 35 -21.36 1.53 -2.81
CA GLU A 35 -20.87 0.43 -3.65
C GLU A 35 -21.63 -0.88 -3.46
N MET A 36 -22.22 -1.10 -2.29
CA MET A 36 -22.92 -2.35 -1.94
C MET A 36 -24.44 -2.18 -1.80
N ALA A 37 -24.98 -0.96 -1.96
CA ALA A 37 -26.38 -0.64 -1.69
C ALA A 37 -27.35 -1.60 -2.39
N ASP A 38 -27.10 -1.88 -3.67
CA ASP A 38 -28.01 -2.65 -4.53
C ASP A 38 -27.75 -4.16 -4.52
N VAL A 39 -26.58 -4.59 -4.02
CA VAL A 39 -26.12 -5.98 -4.17
C VAL A 39 -26.05 -6.71 -2.84
N ALA A 40 -25.44 -6.08 -1.82
CA ALA A 40 -25.18 -6.72 -0.53
C ALA A 40 -25.07 -5.69 0.61
N PRO A 41 -26.14 -4.93 0.91
CA PRO A 41 -26.09 -3.87 1.91
C PRO A 41 -25.75 -4.36 3.32
N ASP A 42 -26.13 -5.60 3.66
CA ASP A 42 -25.78 -6.18 4.96
C ASP A 42 -24.29 -6.56 5.05
N LEU A 43 -23.65 -6.91 3.93
CA LEU A 43 -22.19 -7.10 3.90
C LEU A 43 -21.46 -5.79 4.21
N ALA A 44 -21.93 -4.66 3.67
CA ALA A 44 -21.39 -3.34 4.03
C ALA A 44 -21.55 -3.07 5.53
N LYS A 45 -22.74 -3.34 6.11
CA LYS A 45 -22.96 -3.19 7.56
C LYS A 45 -22.05 -4.08 8.40
N PHE A 46 -21.81 -5.33 7.98
CA PHE A 46 -20.88 -6.23 8.68
C PHE A 46 -19.45 -5.70 8.63
N ILE A 47 -18.99 -5.24 7.47
CA ILE A 47 -17.66 -4.66 7.32
C ILE A 47 -17.51 -3.42 8.18
N ILE A 48 -18.47 -2.50 8.12
CA ILE A 48 -18.45 -1.27 8.91
C ILE A 48 -18.43 -1.59 10.41
N SER A 49 -19.36 -2.42 10.89
CA SER A 49 -19.50 -2.68 12.32
C SER A 49 -18.31 -3.47 12.86
N PHE A 50 -17.95 -4.58 12.21
CA PHE A 50 -16.95 -5.49 12.74
C PHE A 50 -15.53 -5.03 12.42
N VAL A 51 -15.21 -4.78 11.14
CA VAL A 51 -13.84 -4.44 10.75
C VAL A 51 -13.48 -3.06 11.29
N TYR A 52 -14.30 -2.05 11.00
CA TYR A 52 -13.96 -0.67 11.34
C TYR A 52 -14.40 -0.27 12.76
N GLY A 53 -15.54 -0.77 13.22
CA GLY A 53 -16.11 -0.45 14.53
C GLY A 53 -15.54 -1.23 15.72
N GLU A 54 -15.07 -2.46 15.49
CA GLU A 54 -14.50 -3.29 16.56
C GLU A 54 -12.99 -3.49 16.40
N ILE A 55 -12.54 -4.00 15.24
CA ILE A 55 -11.13 -4.40 15.07
C ILE A 55 -10.21 -3.17 14.95
N TYR A 56 -10.60 -2.16 14.18
CA TYR A 56 -9.79 -0.95 14.00
C TYR A 56 -9.77 -0.04 15.24
N GLU A 57 -10.79 -0.10 16.09
CA GLU A 57 -10.87 0.65 17.34
C GLU A 57 -9.98 0.08 18.47
N ARG A 58 -9.38 -1.11 18.27
CA ARG A 58 -8.48 -1.69 19.29
C ARG A 58 -7.26 -0.79 19.52
N PRO A 59 -6.93 -0.43 20.77
CA PRO A 59 -6.01 0.68 21.10
C PRO A 59 -4.53 0.36 20.92
N HIS A 60 -4.17 -0.90 20.63
CA HIS A 60 -2.78 -1.35 20.65
C HIS A 60 -1.97 -0.95 19.41
N LEU A 61 -2.64 -0.56 18.32
CA LEU A 61 -1.99 -0.06 17.11
C LEU A 61 -2.59 1.28 16.74
N THR A 62 -1.73 2.24 16.42
CA THR A 62 -2.17 3.50 15.82
C THR A 62 -2.77 3.25 14.45
N SER A 63 -3.65 4.16 14.00
CA SER A 63 -4.28 4.07 12.66
C SER A 63 -3.22 3.95 11.56
N ARG A 64 -2.13 4.73 11.64
CA ARG A 64 -1.03 4.70 10.66
C ARG A 64 -0.35 3.33 10.59
N ILE A 65 0.03 2.76 11.74
CA ILE A 65 0.69 1.44 11.79
C ILE A 65 -0.25 0.35 11.27
N ARG A 66 -1.52 0.38 11.68
CA ARG A 66 -2.53 -0.57 11.24
C ARG A 66 -2.73 -0.51 9.72
N GLN A 67 -2.70 0.69 9.16
CA GLN A 67 -2.89 0.90 7.73
C GLN A 67 -1.67 0.45 6.92
N LEU A 68 -0.44 0.73 7.37
CA LEU A 68 0.78 0.21 6.75
C LEU A 68 0.78 -1.33 6.73
N ALA A 69 0.41 -1.96 7.84
CA ALA A 69 0.28 -3.42 7.91
C ALA A 69 -0.79 -3.93 6.92
N THR A 70 -1.92 -3.25 6.82
CA THR A 70 -3.00 -3.64 5.91
C THR A 70 -2.59 -3.50 4.43
N VAL A 71 -1.86 -2.43 4.08
CA VAL A 71 -1.27 -2.23 2.76
C VAL A 71 -0.28 -3.36 2.45
N ALA A 72 0.61 -3.71 3.38
CA ALA A 72 1.56 -4.81 3.21
C ALA A 72 0.85 -6.14 2.94
N ILE A 73 -0.23 -6.43 3.66
CA ILE A 73 -1.03 -7.65 3.50
C ILE A 73 -1.66 -7.70 2.10
N PHE A 74 -2.38 -6.65 1.67
CA PHE A 74 -3.03 -6.66 0.36
C PHE A 74 -2.03 -6.65 -0.81
N ALA A 75 -0.89 -5.98 -0.64
CA ALA A 75 0.21 -6.02 -1.58
C ALA A 75 0.80 -7.43 -1.70
N THR A 76 0.99 -8.12 -0.57
CA THR A 76 1.48 -9.51 -0.53
C THR A 76 0.52 -10.49 -1.20
N LEU A 77 -0.79 -10.33 -1.01
CA LEU A 77 -1.80 -11.19 -1.64
C LEU A 77 -1.76 -11.13 -3.18
N GLY A 78 -1.32 -10.01 -3.76
CA GLY A 78 -1.08 -9.86 -5.19
C GLY A 78 -2.31 -9.87 -6.10
N ASN A 79 -3.50 -10.21 -5.59
CA ASN A 79 -4.75 -10.34 -6.35
C ASN A 79 -5.90 -9.43 -5.86
N ALA A 80 -5.67 -8.64 -4.81
CA ALA A 80 -6.66 -7.77 -4.17
C ALA A 80 -6.47 -6.29 -4.54
N ARG A 81 -6.32 -5.99 -5.85
CA ARG A 81 -5.92 -4.65 -6.32
C ARG A 81 -6.88 -3.54 -5.86
N ARG A 82 -8.20 -3.78 -5.90
CA ARG A 82 -9.20 -2.78 -5.47
C ARG A 82 -9.03 -2.42 -3.99
N GLN A 83 -8.87 -3.43 -3.14
CA GLN A 83 -8.65 -3.24 -1.70
C GLN A 83 -7.31 -2.55 -1.46
N LEU A 84 -6.25 -2.94 -2.17
CA LEU A 84 -4.95 -2.28 -2.07
C LEU A 84 -5.05 -0.78 -2.38
N LYS A 85 -5.70 -0.39 -3.48
CA LYS A 85 -5.88 1.04 -3.84
C LYS A 85 -6.69 1.82 -2.80
N PHE A 86 -7.76 1.21 -2.26
CA PHE A 86 -8.53 1.80 -1.16
C PHE A 86 -7.63 2.05 0.06
N HIS A 87 -6.82 1.06 0.45
CA HIS A 87 -5.98 1.17 1.64
C HIS A 87 -4.78 2.10 1.43
N LEU A 88 -4.24 2.22 0.22
CA LEU A 88 -3.21 3.21 -0.12
C LEU A 88 -3.76 4.64 0.00
N THR A 89 -4.92 4.89 -0.60
CA THR A 89 -5.63 6.19 -0.52
C THR A 89 -5.90 6.56 0.93
N SER A 90 -6.46 5.62 1.69
CA SER A 90 -6.74 5.80 3.12
C SER A 90 -5.47 6.05 3.94
N ALA A 91 -4.35 5.36 3.63
CA ALA A 91 -3.08 5.58 4.31
C ALA A 91 -2.57 7.00 4.15
N LEU A 92 -2.60 7.52 2.92
CA LEU A 92 -2.21 8.90 2.62
C LEU A 92 -3.10 9.90 3.38
N ASN A 93 -4.41 9.67 3.39
CA ASN A 93 -5.38 10.53 4.06
C ASN A 93 -5.16 10.60 5.59
N ILE A 94 -4.73 9.51 6.22
CA ILE A 94 -4.43 9.46 7.67
C ILE A 94 -2.96 9.80 8.00
N GLY A 95 -2.20 10.31 7.03
CA GLY A 95 -0.86 10.86 7.24
C GLY A 95 0.30 9.88 7.10
N CYS A 96 0.12 8.72 6.46
CA CYS A 96 1.27 7.96 5.95
C CYS A 96 1.89 8.72 4.77
N SER A 97 3.23 8.73 4.69
CA SER A 97 3.92 9.37 3.57
C SER A 97 3.99 8.42 2.35
N PRO A 98 4.06 8.94 1.12
CA PRO A 98 4.34 8.13 -0.06
C PRO A 98 5.60 7.28 0.10
N ALA A 99 6.65 7.83 0.72
CA ALA A 99 7.90 7.13 0.99
C ALA A 99 7.70 5.90 1.89
N GLU A 100 6.91 6.00 2.97
CA GLU A 100 6.60 4.87 3.85
C GLU A 100 5.88 3.75 3.08
N LEU A 101 4.98 4.10 2.16
CA LEU A 101 4.24 3.12 1.36
C LEU A 101 5.16 2.39 0.37
N ILE A 102 6.06 3.13 -0.29
CA ILE A 102 7.03 2.55 -1.22
C ILE A 102 8.05 1.68 -0.51
N GLU A 103 8.54 2.07 0.67
CA GLU A 103 9.46 1.26 1.49
C GLU A 103 8.84 -0.10 1.87
N VAL A 104 7.57 -0.11 2.29
CA VAL A 104 6.85 -1.36 2.55
C VAL A 104 6.84 -2.25 1.32
N MET A 105 6.58 -1.71 0.12
CA MET A 105 6.53 -2.48 -1.12
C MET A 105 7.91 -2.99 -1.57
N ILE A 106 8.96 -2.19 -1.38
CA ILE A 106 10.35 -2.61 -1.61
C ILE A 106 10.69 -3.81 -0.72
N GLN A 107 10.33 -3.73 0.57
CA GLN A 107 10.56 -4.81 1.52
C GLN A 107 9.85 -6.12 1.10
N LEU A 108 8.70 -6.03 0.42
CA LEU A 108 8.00 -7.22 -0.10
C LEU A 108 8.80 -7.98 -1.15
N ALA A 109 9.71 -7.34 -1.89
CA ALA A 109 10.54 -8.06 -2.88
C ALA A 109 11.34 -9.20 -2.22
N LEU A 110 11.71 -9.05 -0.95
CA LEU A 110 12.43 -10.05 -0.16
C LEU A 110 11.53 -11.20 0.32
N TYR A 111 10.33 -10.88 0.80
CA TYR A 111 9.48 -11.84 1.53
C TYR A 111 8.34 -12.43 0.69
N ALA A 112 7.83 -11.67 -0.28
CA ALA A 112 6.73 -12.04 -1.16
C ALA A 112 7.15 -12.15 -2.64
N GLY A 113 8.43 -11.84 -2.93
CA GLY A 113 8.99 -11.87 -4.28
C GLY A 113 8.69 -10.61 -5.09
N PHE A 114 9.46 -10.43 -6.17
CA PHE A 114 9.34 -9.28 -7.07
C PHE A 114 7.94 -9.11 -7.68
N PRO A 115 7.19 -10.15 -8.09
CA PRO A 115 5.86 -9.95 -8.66
C PRO A 115 4.90 -9.19 -7.73
N ALA A 116 4.89 -9.50 -6.43
CA ALA A 116 4.04 -8.81 -5.44
C ALA A 116 4.49 -7.36 -5.22
N ALA A 117 5.81 -7.13 -5.12
CA ALA A 117 6.39 -5.78 -5.01
C ALA A 117 6.07 -4.91 -6.23
N LEU A 118 6.26 -5.44 -7.44
CA LEU A 118 5.98 -4.72 -8.69
C LEU A 118 4.50 -4.37 -8.84
N ASN A 119 3.61 -5.35 -8.63
CA ASN A 119 2.16 -5.13 -8.73
C ASN A 119 1.66 -4.08 -7.74
N SER A 120 2.24 -4.04 -6.54
CA SER A 120 1.89 -3.06 -5.51
C SER A 120 2.45 -1.67 -5.81
N VAL A 121 3.68 -1.54 -6.30
CA VAL A 121 4.24 -0.26 -6.73
C VAL A 121 3.45 0.33 -7.91
N PHE A 122 3.02 -0.49 -8.88
CA PHE A 122 2.16 0.01 -9.95
C PHE A 122 0.78 0.46 -9.45
N ALA A 123 0.21 -0.21 -8.44
CA ALA A 123 -1.03 0.25 -7.82
C ALA A 123 -0.83 1.57 -7.04
N ALA A 124 0.31 1.74 -6.36
CA ALA A 124 0.67 3.00 -5.71
C ALA A 124 0.82 4.13 -6.73
N LYS A 125 1.46 3.86 -7.88
CA LYS A 125 1.60 4.84 -8.95
C LYS A 125 0.25 5.38 -9.40
N GLU A 126 -0.72 4.51 -9.66
CA GLU A 126 -2.07 4.95 -10.03
C GLU A 126 -2.70 5.83 -8.96
N VAL A 127 -2.59 5.46 -7.69
CA VAL A 127 -3.14 6.26 -6.58
C VAL A 127 -2.42 7.61 -6.44
N PHE A 128 -1.11 7.65 -6.63
CA PHE A 128 -0.33 8.89 -6.58
C PHE A 128 -0.68 9.82 -7.73
N ASP A 129 -0.84 9.27 -8.95
CA ASP A 129 -1.30 10.01 -10.13
C ASP A 129 -2.71 10.56 -9.91
N GLU A 130 -3.65 9.74 -9.41
CA GLU A 130 -5.03 10.14 -9.08
C GLU A 130 -5.08 11.27 -8.04
N LYS A 131 -4.17 11.25 -7.06
CA LYS A 131 -4.03 12.30 -6.05
C LYS A 131 -3.12 13.46 -6.47
N GLN A 132 -2.56 13.43 -7.68
CA GLN A 132 -1.65 14.45 -8.21
C GLN A 132 -0.46 14.72 -7.26
N LEU A 133 0.10 13.66 -6.67
CA LEU A 133 1.24 13.76 -5.78
C LEU A 133 2.54 13.84 -6.58
N ASP A 134 3.29 14.92 -6.40
CA ASP A 134 4.65 15.06 -6.93
C ASP A 134 5.65 14.36 -6.00
N PHE A 135 5.56 13.03 -5.93
CA PHE A 135 6.47 12.20 -5.14
C PHE A 135 7.64 11.74 -6.01
N ILE A 136 8.83 12.20 -5.64
CA ILE A 136 10.10 11.72 -6.20
C ILE A 136 10.79 10.90 -5.12
N SER A 137 10.92 9.59 -5.36
CA SER A 137 11.67 8.74 -4.44
C SER A 137 13.17 8.99 -4.59
N SER A 138 13.87 9.19 -3.47
CA SER A 138 15.34 9.21 -3.46
C SER A 138 15.89 7.78 -3.52
N CYS A 139 16.96 7.56 -4.28
CA CYS A 139 17.75 6.33 -4.24
C CYS A 139 18.52 6.30 -2.91
N GLY A 140 18.20 5.36 -2.02
CA GLY A 140 18.66 5.34 -0.63
C GLY A 140 19.92 4.53 -0.36
N SER A 141 20.43 3.73 -1.31
CA SER A 141 21.58 2.85 -1.04
C SER A 141 22.93 3.45 -1.47
N PRO A 142 23.85 3.77 -0.52
CA PRO A 142 25.22 4.19 -0.82
C PRO A 142 26.19 3.03 -1.14
N LEU A 143 25.72 1.78 -1.13
CA LEU A 143 26.56 0.60 -1.33
C LEU A 143 26.28 -0.01 -2.71
N VAL A 144 27.13 0.34 -3.67
CA VAL A 144 27.08 -0.20 -5.03
C VAL A 144 28.28 -1.11 -5.27
N CYS A 145 28.01 -2.30 -5.80
CA CYS A 145 28.97 -3.05 -6.62
C CYS A 145 28.52 -2.84 -8.07
N GLU A 146 29.24 -2.00 -8.82
CA GLU A 146 28.90 -1.63 -10.22
C GLU A 146 28.81 -2.89 -11.11
N ASP A 147 29.68 -3.86 -10.87
CA ASP A 147 29.79 -5.11 -11.63
C ASP A 147 28.47 -5.91 -11.71
N ARG A 148 27.70 -5.96 -10.62
CA ARG A 148 26.43 -6.73 -10.58
C ARG A 148 25.30 -6.03 -11.32
N TYR A 149 25.28 -4.69 -11.30
CA TYR A 149 24.23 -3.93 -11.99
C TYR A 149 24.43 -3.99 -13.51
N GLU A 150 25.65 -3.79 -13.99
CA GLU A 150 25.94 -3.89 -15.43
C GLU A 150 25.69 -5.29 -15.98
N SER A 151 26.09 -6.32 -15.24
CA SER A 151 25.84 -7.72 -15.61
C SER A 151 24.33 -8.03 -15.65
N GLY A 152 23.59 -7.50 -14.68
CA GLY A 152 22.13 -7.64 -14.61
C GLY A 152 21.42 -6.94 -15.77
N LEU A 153 21.89 -5.77 -16.20
CA LEU A 153 21.33 -5.06 -17.36
C LEU A 153 21.49 -5.87 -18.65
N LYS A 154 22.67 -6.45 -18.88
CA LYS A 154 22.92 -7.31 -20.04
C LYS A 154 22.02 -8.55 -20.03
N ALA A 155 21.88 -9.18 -18.87
CA ALA A 155 21.00 -10.34 -18.70
C ALA A 155 19.52 -9.97 -18.94
N LEU A 156 19.05 -8.85 -18.39
CA LEU A 156 17.69 -8.36 -18.61
C LEU A 156 17.41 -8.05 -20.08
N GLU A 157 18.32 -7.35 -20.77
CA GLU A 157 18.17 -7.08 -22.20
C GLU A 157 18.14 -8.37 -23.03
N HIS A 158 18.91 -9.37 -22.64
CA HIS A 158 18.92 -10.67 -23.32
C HIS A 158 17.65 -11.50 -23.08
N ILE A 159 17.09 -11.47 -21.86
CA ILE A 159 15.95 -12.32 -21.45
C ILE A 159 14.61 -11.64 -21.70
N ASP A 160 14.42 -10.43 -21.17
CA ASP A 160 13.15 -9.69 -21.18
C ASP A 160 13.10 -8.61 -22.28
N GLY A 161 14.26 -8.24 -22.85
CA GLY A 161 14.35 -7.30 -23.95
C GLY A 161 13.70 -5.94 -23.64
N PRO A 162 12.89 -5.39 -24.57
CA PRO A 162 12.23 -4.10 -24.39
C PRO A 162 11.29 -4.02 -23.16
N ASP A 163 10.66 -5.13 -22.78
CA ASP A 163 9.67 -5.16 -21.69
C ASP A 163 10.35 -4.95 -20.32
N GLY A 164 11.52 -5.58 -20.12
CA GLY A 164 12.34 -5.37 -18.92
C GLY A 164 12.78 -3.92 -18.76
N GLN A 165 13.19 -3.27 -19.86
CA GLN A 165 13.57 -1.84 -19.87
C GLN A 165 12.39 -0.93 -19.54
N MET A 166 11.17 -1.28 -19.99
CA MET A 166 9.96 -0.53 -19.67
C MET A 166 9.62 -0.60 -18.17
N ILE A 167 9.83 -1.75 -17.53
CA ILE A 167 9.66 -1.90 -16.08
C ILE A 167 10.63 -0.97 -15.32
N ILE A 168 11.92 -0.98 -15.68
CA ILE A 168 12.92 -0.08 -15.05
C ILE A 168 12.51 1.37 -15.20
N LYS A 169 12.15 1.79 -16.42
CA LYS A 169 11.76 3.18 -16.70
C LYS A 169 10.54 3.61 -15.90
N THR A 170 9.54 2.74 -15.79
CA THR A 170 8.30 3.02 -15.06
C THR A 170 8.56 3.09 -13.55
N LEU A 171 9.40 2.22 -13.02
CA LEU A 171 9.77 2.22 -11.60
C LEU A 171 10.71 3.38 -11.25
N GLY A 172 11.54 3.85 -12.19
CA GLY A 172 12.59 4.84 -11.91
C GLY A 172 12.07 6.15 -11.31
N SER A 173 10.84 6.56 -11.62
CA SER A 173 10.24 7.77 -11.04
C SER A 173 9.60 7.56 -9.66
N ILE A 174 9.21 6.32 -9.31
CA ILE A 174 8.42 6.02 -8.10
C ILE A 174 9.17 5.19 -7.05
N ALA A 175 10.01 4.24 -7.47
CA ALA A 175 10.76 3.32 -6.63
C ALA A 175 12.11 2.96 -7.29
N PRO A 176 13.06 3.90 -7.38
CA PRO A 176 14.32 3.72 -8.08
C PRO A 176 15.19 2.59 -7.49
N ASP A 177 15.15 2.39 -6.17
CA ASP A 177 15.85 1.27 -5.54
C ASP A 177 15.24 -0.07 -5.97
N LEU A 178 13.91 -0.17 -6.09
CA LEU A 178 13.26 -1.38 -6.61
C LEU A 178 13.61 -1.61 -8.08
N ALA A 179 13.62 -0.55 -8.90
CA ALA A 179 14.03 -0.62 -10.30
C ALA A 179 15.44 -1.23 -10.43
N ARG A 180 16.35 -0.80 -9.55
CA ARG A 180 17.71 -1.35 -9.48
C ARG A 180 17.72 -2.80 -9.01
N PHE A 181 16.93 -3.15 -7.99
CA PHE A 181 16.86 -4.52 -7.48
C PHE A 181 16.39 -5.51 -8.53
N VAL A 182 15.42 -5.13 -9.37
CA VAL A 182 14.98 -5.95 -10.50
C VAL A 182 16.15 -6.27 -11.42
N VAL A 183 17.07 -5.33 -11.68
CA VAL A 183 18.22 -5.56 -12.56
C VAL A 183 19.22 -6.54 -11.95
N VAL A 184 19.62 -6.34 -10.70
CA VAL A 184 20.73 -7.11 -10.08
C VAL A 184 20.36 -8.56 -9.76
N VAL A 185 19.07 -8.92 -9.76
CA VAL A 185 18.63 -10.31 -9.55
C VAL A 185 18.74 -11.20 -10.79
N TRP A 186 19.02 -10.63 -11.97
CA TRP A 186 19.26 -11.40 -13.19
C TRP A 186 20.69 -11.93 -13.32
N VAL A 187 21.54 -11.66 -12.33
CA VAL A 187 22.89 -12.21 -12.24
C VAL A 187 22.86 -13.44 -11.33
N TRP A 188 23.04 -14.63 -11.94
CA TRP A 188 23.23 -15.91 -11.26
C TRP A 188 24.60 -16.49 -11.61
#